data_AF-A0A2G8LA71-F1
#
_entry.id   AF-A0A2G8LA71-F1
#
_cell.length_a   1.000
_cell.length_b   1.000
_cell.length_c   1.000
_cell.angle_alpha   90.00
_cell.angle_beta   90.00
_cell.angle_gamma   90.00
#
_symmetry.space_group_name_H-M   'P 1'
#
loop_
_entity.id
_entity.type
_entity.pdbx_description
1 polymer ?
#
loop_
_entity_poly.entity_id
_entity_poly.type
_entity_poly.pdbx_seq_one_letter_code
_entity_poly.pdbx_strand_id
1 'polypeptide(L)'
;MKPIPSVTAIVGVMCLQASYAQESSYFVFQQPDYQRDCKEVLNACSSTHNTSGVYLIKPDGYPEPFEVFCDNDLDTGGWTVREFWIGNEKIAFLTNQKQYQLRIEFQNAAGEAYYVTYDNFRISDEWGQFSIASLGTYEGTAESQIEWCPTNQIFSNETCERRCDDPDTCISSTSRTELEKCVCVGDYMIQGEDCIPQNQCSCFVTEKGGVLTDGEIYVNSDCTSRSVCSNNQLIVEESYHCSDDATCDVRDGIRRCYCIDGYEGDGVNCTREVVPKDCQELYVDGSSDGVYTIYPDGWPSGIQVYCEMESNVGGWIVSTMQQHSSKFAHICS
;
A
#
# COMPACT_ATOMS: atom_id res chain seq x y z
N MET A 1 -12.07 -27.70 16.53
CA MET A 1 -11.79 -26.81 17.67
C MET A 1 -12.86 -25.73 17.68
N LYS A 2 -13.46 -25.43 18.84
CA LYS A 2 -14.58 -24.48 18.92
C LYS A 2 -14.06 -23.04 18.85
N PRO A 3 -14.67 -22.16 18.04
CA PRO A 3 -14.32 -20.74 18.02
C PRO A 3 -14.74 -20.08 19.34
N ILE A 4 -13.91 -19.14 19.80
CA ILE A 4 -14.25 -18.25 20.91
C ILE A 4 -15.52 -17.48 20.48
N PRO A 5 -16.64 -17.57 21.22
CA PRO A 5 -17.85 -16.85 20.87
C PRO A 5 -17.60 -15.35 21.03
N SER A 6 -17.87 -14.59 19.95
CA SER A 6 -18.14 -13.15 19.90
C SER A 6 -17.57 -12.36 21.07
N VAL A 7 -16.45 -11.66 20.83
CA VAL A 7 -15.84 -10.68 21.74
C VAL A 7 -16.82 -9.52 21.95
N THR A 8 -17.84 -9.76 22.77
CA THR A 8 -18.68 -8.73 23.33
C THR A 8 -17.88 -8.12 24.47
N ALA A 9 -17.21 -7.00 24.19
CA ALA A 9 -16.55 -6.13 25.17
C ALA A 9 -15.79 -6.86 26.29
N ILE A 10 -14.65 -7.47 25.95
CA ILE A 10 -13.69 -7.93 26.95
C ILE A 10 -12.92 -6.69 27.43
N VAL A 11 -13.18 -6.25 28.66
CA VAL A 11 -12.36 -5.24 29.34
C VAL A 11 -11.09 -5.95 29.78
N GLY A 12 -10.05 -5.89 28.95
CA GLY A 12 -8.75 -6.51 29.20
C GLY A 12 -7.78 -5.54 29.85
N VAL A 13 -7.48 -5.72 31.14
CA VAL A 13 -6.48 -4.92 31.84
C VAL A 13 -5.11 -5.51 31.58
N MET A 14 -4.20 -4.70 31.05
CA MET A 14 -2.83 -5.11 30.72
C MET A 14 -1.88 -4.48 31.71
N CYS A 15 -0.98 -5.30 32.24
CA CYS A 15 -0.08 -4.94 33.32
C CYS A 15 1.36 -5.31 32.95
N LEU A 16 2.31 -4.41 33.25
CA LEU A 16 3.75 -4.64 33.05
C LEU A 16 4.50 -4.65 34.38
N GLN A 17 5.40 -5.62 34.58
CA GLN A 17 6.27 -5.72 35.76
C GLN A 17 7.70 -6.16 35.37
N ALA A 18 8.73 -5.50 35.92
CA ALA A 18 10.14 -5.81 35.68
C ALA A 18 10.74 -6.87 36.65
N SER A 19 11.73 -7.64 36.21
CA SER A 19 12.55 -8.56 37.03
C SER A 19 13.93 -7.97 37.38
N TYR A 20 14.46 -8.24 38.59
CA TYR A 20 15.61 -7.52 39.17
C TYR A 20 16.96 -8.26 39.06
N ALA A 21 18.02 -7.53 38.70
CA ALA A 21 19.42 -7.82 39.01
C ALA A 21 20.07 -6.51 39.56
N GLN A 22 20.77 -6.59 40.70
CA GLN A 22 21.30 -5.44 41.45
C GLN A 22 22.70 -5.01 40.97
N GLU A 23 22.95 -3.70 40.84
CA GLU A 23 24.30 -3.10 40.97
C GLU A 23 24.25 -1.61 41.38
N SER A 24 25.33 -1.11 42.02
CA SER A 24 25.33 0.00 42.99
C SER A 24 25.94 1.35 42.56
N SER A 25 25.26 2.43 42.97
CA SER A 25 25.69 3.76 43.50
C SER A 25 26.75 4.65 42.81
N TYR A 26 26.35 5.89 42.50
CA TYR A 26 27.16 7.13 42.63
C TYR A 26 26.26 8.36 42.93
N PHE A 27 26.79 9.37 43.65
CA PHE A 27 26.13 10.61 44.11
C PHE A 27 26.17 11.76 43.07
N VAL A 28 25.05 12.46 42.75
CA VAL A 28 25.00 13.86 42.21
C VAL A 28 23.61 14.52 42.45
N PHE A 29 23.58 15.85 42.68
CA PHE A 29 22.46 16.84 42.76
C PHE A 29 21.00 16.33 42.69
N GLN A 30 20.19 16.70 43.70
CA GLN A 30 18.74 16.44 43.78
C GLN A 30 17.96 17.13 42.66
N GLN A 31 17.85 16.47 41.50
CA GLN A 31 16.61 16.50 40.71
C GLN A 31 15.56 15.70 41.49
N PRO A 32 14.25 16.00 41.37
CA PRO A 32 13.22 15.13 41.92
C PRO A 32 13.46 13.71 41.41
N ASP A 33 13.74 12.80 42.34
CA ASP A 33 14.09 11.41 42.08
C ASP A 33 12.80 10.66 41.74
N TYR A 34 12.40 10.74 40.46
CA TYR A 34 11.26 10.01 39.95
C TYR A 34 11.65 8.54 39.79
N GLN A 35 10.80 7.64 40.29
CA GLN A 35 11.00 6.20 40.14
C GLN A 35 10.90 5.80 38.66
N ARG A 36 11.61 4.75 38.24
CA ARG A 36 11.63 4.35 36.82
C ARG A 36 10.38 3.60 36.37
N ASP A 37 9.75 2.89 37.29
CA ASP A 37 8.57 2.05 37.04
C ASP A 37 7.74 1.88 38.33
N CYS A 38 6.57 1.27 38.20
CA CYS A 38 5.68 1.02 39.33
C CYS A 38 6.24 0.04 40.37
N LYS A 39 7.23 -0.79 40.01
CA LYS A 39 7.90 -1.68 40.97
C LYS A 39 8.83 -0.90 41.89
N GLU A 40 9.52 0.12 41.34
CA GLU A 40 10.29 1.07 42.14
C GLU A 40 9.40 2.00 42.98
N VAL A 41 8.22 2.38 42.47
CA VAL A 41 7.19 3.09 43.26
C VAL A 41 6.76 2.24 44.46
N LEU A 42 6.42 0.97 44.25
CA LEU A 42 6.05 0.05 45.34
C LEU A 42 7.17 -0.13 46.37
N ASN A 43 8.42 -0.23 45.90
CA ASN A 43 9.58 -0.44 46.77
C ASN A 43 10.04 0.84 47.49
N ALA A 44 9.57 2.02 47.06
CA ALA A 44 9.87 3.29 47.69
C ALA A 44 9.08 3.41 49.00
N CYS A 45 9.68 2.97 50.11
CA CYS A 45 9.10 2.99 51.45
C CYS A 45 8.70 4.41 51.94
N SER A 46 7.52 4.88 51.54
CA SER A 46 6.84 6.06 52.07
C SER A 46 5.34 5.76 52.16
N SER A 47 4.69 6.21 53.23
CA SER A 47 3.30 5.88 53.59
C SER A 47 2.22 6.35 52.59
N THR A 48 2.62 6.91 51.45
CA THR A 48 1.77 7.33 50.31
C THR A 48 2.02 6.54 49.02
N HIS A 49 2.96 5.58 49.01
CA HIS A 49 3.39 4.83 47.80
C HIS A 49 2.98 3.34 47.83
N ASN A 50 2.25 2.91 48.86
CA ASN A 50 1.72 1.54 49.00
C ASN A 50 0.25 1.40 48.56
N THR A 51 -0.34 2.43 47.97
CA THR A 51 -1.71 2.43 47.48
C THR A 51 -1.71 2.43 45.96
N SER A 52 -2.71 1.82 45.33
CA SER A 52 -2.89 1.96 43.88
C SER A 52 -3.25 3.41 43.52
N GLY A 53 -2.78 3.91 42.38
CA GLY A 53 -3.03 5.29 41.97
C GLY A 53 -2.18 5.78 40.81
N VAL A 54 -2.35 7.04 40.42
CA VAL A 54 -1.54 7.66 39.36
C VAL A 54 -0.23 8.21 39.93
N TYR A 55 0.90 7.81 39.35
CA TYR A 55 2.25 8.23 39.72
C TYR A 55 3.02 8.76 38.52
N LEU A 56 3.96 9.69 38.75
CA LEU A 56 4.91 10.15 37.75
C LEU A 56 6.16 9.25 37.79
N ILE A 57 6.44 8.56 36.70
CA ILE A 57 7.67 7.77 36.53
C ILE A 57 8.60 8.43 35.52
N LYS A 58 9.91 8.24 35.69
CA LYS A 58 10.93 8.67 34.74
C LYS A 58 11.92 7.55 34.47
N PRO A 59 11.70 6.76 33.41
CA PRO A 59 12.65 5.73 33.01
C PRO A 59 13.99 6.34 32.56
N ASP A 60 15.10 5.65 32.83
CA ASP A 60 16.44 6.14 32.48
C ASP A 60 16.56 6.36 30.96
N GLY A 61 16.98 7.57 30.56
CA GLY A 61 17.11 7.96 29.15
C GLY A 61 15.84 8.50 28.49
N TYR A 62 14.69 8.50 29.17
CA TYR A 62 13.49 9.19 28.68
C TYR A 62 13.54 10.68 29.06
N PRO A 63 13.17 11.61 28.15
CA PRO A 63 13.43 13.04 28.36
C PRO A 63 12.63 13.64 29.51
N GLU A 64 11.36 13.27 29.69
CA GLU A 64 10.44 13.87 30.67
C GLU A 64 9.65 12.81 31.46
N PRO A 65 9.37 13.01 32.76
CA PRO A 65 8.51 12.10 33.53
C PRO A 65 7.09 12.05 32.96
N PHE A 66 6.39 10.92 33.09
CA PHE A 66 5.02 10.75 32.63
C PHE A 66 4.13 10.00 33.63
N GLU A 67 2.82 10.29 33.56
CA GLU A 67 1.81 9.68 34.43
C GLU A 67 1.52 8.24 34.02
N VAL A 68 1.51 7.35 35.01
CA VAL A 68 1.09 5.95 34.91
C VAL A 68 0.21 5.59 36.09
N PHE A 69 -0.76 4.69 35.89
CA PHE A 69 -1.48 4.09 37.01
C PHE A 69 -0.66 2.91 37.53
N CYS A 70 -0.18 3.01 38.76
CA CYS A 70 0.43 1.88 39.47
C CYS A 70 -0.64 1.15 40.26
N ASP A 71 -0.83 -0.12 39.95
CA ASP A 71 -1.65 -1.03 40.72
C ASP A 71 -0.76 -1.83 41.66
N ASN A 72 -0.96 -1.55 42.95
CA ASN A 72 -0.26 -2.16 44.06
C ASN A 72 -1.13 -3.15 44.82
N ASP A 73 -2.42 -3.25 44.47
CA ASP A 73 -3.39 -4.14 45.11
C ASP A 73 -3.46 -5.51 44.41
N LEU A 74 -3.04 -5.59 43.15
CA LEU A 74 -2.96 -6.84 42.37
C LEU A 74 -1.73 -7.69 42.73
N ASP A 75 -1.98 -8.88 43.28
CA ASP A 75 -0.99 -9.94 43.53
C ASP A 75 0.22 -9.46 44.37
N THR A 76 1.43 -9.35 43.78
CA THR A 76 2.64 -8.86 44.47
C THR A 76 2.86 -7.34 44.35
N GLY A 77 1.93 -6.63 43.69
CA GLY A 77 1.97 -5.20 43.44
C GLY A 77 3.08 -4.73 42.48
N GLY A 78 3.00 -3.46 42.06
CA GLY A 78 4.00 -2.81 41.22
C GLY A 78 3.70 -2.89 39.72
N TRP A 79 2.43 -2.99 39.37
CA TRP A 79 1.95 -3.14 37.99
C TRP A 79 1.61 -1.80 37.36
N THR A 80 2.05 -1.57 36.12
CA THR A 80 1.59 -0.42 35.33
C THR A 80 0.32 -0.77 34.55
N VAL A 81 -0.81 -0.10 34.79
CA VAL A 81 -2.17 -0.49 34.32
C VAL A 81 -2.70 0.32 33.12
N ARG A 82 -3.56 -0.32 32.30
CA ARG A 82 -4.04 0.06 30.96
C ARG A 82 -5.38 0.81 30.83
N GLU A 83 -6.15 1.13 31.89
CA GLU A 83 -7.38 1.94 31.70
C GLU A 83 -7.11 3.33 31.07
N PHE A 84 -5.83 3.71 30.97
CA PHE A 84 -5.30 4.81 30.16
C PHE A 84 -4.16 4.29 29.26
N TRP A 85 -4.29 4.40 27.93
CA TRP A 85 -3.24 4.00 26.99
C TRP A 85 -2.03 4.93 27.10
N ILE A 86 -0.93 4.44 27.68
CA ILE A 86 0.26 5.26 27.95
C ILE A 86 1.06 5.65 26.69
N GLY A 87 0.81 4.98 25.55
CA GLY A 87 1.42 5.23 24.24
C GLY A 87 2.49 4.19 23.86
N ASN A 88 2.50 3.79 22.58
CA ASN A 88 3.42 2.77 22.05
C ASN A 88 4.90 3.13 22.25
N GLU A 89 5.28 4.39 22.03
CA GLU A 89 6.66 4.85 22.24
C GLU A 89 7.14 4.62 23.67
N LYS A 90 6.28 4.88 24.67
CA LYS A 90 6.60 4.69 26.08
C LYS A 90 6.69 3.21 26.43
N ILE A 91 5.80 2.38 25.89
CA ILE A 91 5.82 0.92 26.08
C ILE A 91 7.09 0.33 25.45
N ALA A 92 7.45 0.76 24.24
CA ALA A 92 8.67 0.34 23.55
C ALA A 92 9.90 0.74 24.35
N PHE A 93 9.93 1.98 24.86
CA PHE A 93 11.02 2.43 25.69
C PHE A 93 11.16 1.59 26.97
N LEU A 94 10.08 1.42 27.73
CA LEU A 94 10.07 0.64 28.98
C LEU A 94 10.51 -0.81 28.76
N THR A 95 9.84 -1.53 27.86
CA THR A 95 10.03 -2.97 27.67
C THR A 95 11.41 -3.35 27.11
N ASN A 96 12.15 -2.39 26.54
CA ASN A 96 13.52 -2.61 26.07
C ASN A 96 14.61 -2.28 27.10
N GLN A 97 14.26 -1.70 28.26
CA GLN A 97 15.24 -1.39 29.32
C GLN A 97 15.64 -2.62 30.14
N LYS A 98 14.69 -3.50 30.43
CA LYS A 98 14.84 -4.68 31.29
C LYS A 98 13.95 -5.81 30.76
N GLN A 99 13.97 -6.98 31.40
CA GLN A 99 13.00 -8.01 31.12
C GLN A 99 11.68 -7.67 31.84
N TYR A 100 10.61 -7.47 31.06
CA TYR A 100 9.28 -7.20 31.57
C TYR A 100 8.35 -8.39 31.33
N GLN A 101 7.55 -8.72 32.33
CA GLN A 101 6.42 -9.62 32.18
C GLN A 101 5.19 -8.83 31.74
N LEU A 102 4.50 -9.32 30.71
CA LEU A 102 3.18 -8.87 30.32
C LEU A 102 2.14 -9.76 31.00
N ARG A 103 1.22 -9.17 31.74
CA ARG A 103 0.04 -9.85 32.30
C ARG A 103 -1.22 -9.23 31.69
N ILE A 104 -2.13 -10.06 31.20
CA ILE A 104 -3.42 -9.62 30.67
C ILE A 104 -4.50 -10.29 31.50
N GLU A 105 -5.35 -9.49 32.12
CA GLU A 105 -6.49 -9.94 32.90
C GLU A 105 -7.77 -9.74 32.10
N PHE A 106 -8.62 -10.76 32.11
CA PHE A 106 -9.89 -10.81 31.42
C PHE A 106 -11.00 -11.04 32.43
N GLN A 107 -12.17 -10.48 32.16
CA GLN A 107 -13.38 -10.83 32.88
C GLN A 107 -14.44 -11.25 31.86
N ASN A 108 -15.03 -12.43 32.06
CA ASN A 108 -16.14 -12.88 31.21
C ASN A 108 -17.47 -12.20 31.62
N ALA A 109 -18.52 -12.38 30.82
CA ALA A 109 -19.83 -11.81 31.11
C ALA A 109 -20.47 -12.33 32.42
N ALA A 110 -19.98 -13.44 32.97
CA ALA A 110 -20.41 -13.98 34.27
C ALA A 110 -19.63 -13.37 35.46
N GLY A 111 -18.65 -12.50 35.19
CA GLY A 111 -17.81 -11.87 36.21
C GLY A 111 -16.60 -12.70 36.63
N GLU A 112 -16.37 -13.87 36.03
CA GLU A 112 -15.21 -14.72 36.31
C GLU A 112 -13.96 -14.11 35.68
N ALA A 113 -12.91 -13.98 36.49
CA ALA A 113 -11.63 -13.41 36.09
C ALA A 113 -10.66 -14.50 35.63
N TYR A 114 -9.99 -14.26 34.51
CA TYR A 114 -8.94 -15.10 33.95
C TYR A 114 -7.71 -14.24 33.71
N TYR A 115 -6.52 -14.84 33.70
CA TYR A 115 -5.32 -14.11 33.33
C TYR A 115 -4.41 -14.96 32.45
N VAL A 116 -3.57 -14.27 31.69
CA VAL A 116 -2.41 -14.85 31.02
C VAL A 116 -1.18 -14.00 31.29
N THR A 117 -0.01 -14.62 31.31
CA THR A 117 1.29 -13.97 31.49
C THR A 117 2.28 -14.40 30.42
N TYR A 118 3.17 -13.48 30.05
CA TYR A 118 4.34 -13.72 29.20
C TYR A 118 5.57 -13.12 29.89
N ASP A 119 6.55 -13.95 30.26
CA ASP A 119 7.69 -13.56 31.11
C ASP A 119 8.80 -12.72 30.41
N ASN A 120 8.71 -12.52 29.10
CA ASN A 120 9.62 -11.68 28.33
C ASN A 120 8.90 -10.93 27.21
N PHE A 121 8.17 -9.88 27.56
CA PHE A 121 7.46 -9.03 26.61
C PHE A 121 8.33 -7.86 26.17
N ARG A 122 8.51 -7.74 24.85
CA ARG A 122 9.20 -6.61 24.22
C ARG A 122 8.46 -6.19 22.95
N ILE A 123 8.37 -4.89 22.73
CA ILE A 123 7.93 -4.34 21.43
C ILE A 123 9.08 -3.57 20.77
N SER A 124 9.10 -3.54 19.44
CA SER A 124 10.04 -2.72 18.68
C SER A 124 9.76 -1.23 18.83
N ASP A 125 10.69 -0.40 18.38
CA ASP A 125 10.52 1.05 18.27
C ASP A 125 9.69 1.43 17.03
N GLU A 126 9.67 2.73 16.70
CA GLU A 126 8.97 3.26 15.53
C GLU A 126 9.46 2.64 14.21
N TRP A 127 10.75 2.31 14.09
CA TRP A 127 11.32 1.67 12.91
C TRP A 127 10.78 0.26 12.71
N GLY A 128 10.68 -0.51 13.80
CA GLY A 128 9.99 -1.79 13.80
C GLY A 128 8.48 -1.68 13.98
N GLN A 129 7.90 -0.49 13.81
CA GLN A 129 6.46 -0.21 13.85
C GLN A 129 5.74 -0.70 15.12
N PHE A 130 6.44 -0.69 16.27
CA PHE A 130 5.89 -1.14 17.55
C PHE A 130 5.35 -2.58 17.56
N SER A 131 5.81 -3.41 16.63
CA SER A 131 5.52 -4.85 16.58
C SER A 131 6.01 -5.56 17.84
N ILE A 132 5.38 -6.69 18.18
CA ILE A 132 5.85 -7.53 19.28
C ILE A 132 7.18 -8.19 18.85
N ALA A 133 8.27 -7.79 19.48
CA ALA A 133 9.62 -8.28 19.19
C ALA A 133 9.93 -9.61 19.90
N SER A 134 9.33 -9.82 21.08
CA SER A 134 9.49 -11.07 21.83
C SER A 134 8.31 -11.29 22.77
N LEU A 135 7.87 -12.54 22.83
CA LEU A 135 7.02 -13.09 23.88
C LEU A 135 7.77 -14.27 24.48
N GLY A 136 7.87 -14.26 25.81
CA GLY A 136 8.48 -15.36 26.54
C GLY A 136 7.50 -16.52 26.76
N THR A 137 7.66 -17.24 27.87
CA THR A 137 6.82 -18.39 28.20
C THR A 137 5.39 -17.95 28.54
N TYR A 138 4.41 -18.63 27.94
CA TYR A 138 2.99 -18.46 28.28
C TYR A 138 2.63 -19.24 29.53
N GLU A 139 2.00 -18.57 30.50
CA GLU A 139 1.33 -19.18 31.65
C GLU A 139 -0.04 -18.51 31.86
N GLY A 140 -1.00 -19.20 32.47
CA GLY A 140 -2.31 -18.58 32.72
C GLY A 140 -3.41 -19.54 33.12
N THR A 141 -4.56 -18.96 33.45
CA THR A 141 -5.81 -19.69 33.76
C THR A 141 -6.78 -19.73 32.59
N ALA A 142 -6.45 -19.06 31.48
CA ALA A 142 -7.22 -19.15 30.25
C ALA A 142 -7.05 -20.53 29.60
N GLU A 143 -8.15 -21.10 29.06
CA GLU A 143 -8.16 -22.42 28.43
C GLU A 143 -7.36 -22.49 27.11
N SER A 144 -7.03 -21.34 26.52
CA SER A 144 -6.28 -21.23 25.27
C SER A 144 -5.30 -20.05 25.29
N GLN A 145 -4.19 -20.20 24.56
CA GLN A 145 -3.27 -19.10 24.27
C GLN A 145 -3.97 -18.02 23.44
N ILE A 146 -3.56 -16.77 23.65
CA ILE A 146 -3.96 -15.66 22.79
C ILE A 146 -3.27 -15.85 21.44
N GLU A 147 -4.05 -15.87 20.37
CA GLU A 147 -3.53 -15.83 19.01
C GLU A 147 -3.20 -14.38 18.65
N TRP A 148 -1.91 -14.13 18.41
CA TRP A 148 -1.40 -12.83 17.99
C TRP A 148 -1.30 -12.79 16.48
N CYS A 149 -1.53 -11.61 15.88
CA CYS A 149 -1.31 -11.49 14.46
C CYS A 149 0.18 -11.57 14.10
N PRO A 150 0.52 -12.28 13.02
CA PRO A 150 1.87 -12.26 12.47
C PRO A 150 2.33 -10.84 12.14
N THR A 151 3.63 -10.67 11.94
CA THR A 151 4.25 -9.39 11.55
C THR A 151 3.51 -8.77 10.36
N ASN A 152 3.28 -7.46 10.41
CA ASN A 152 2.59 -6.66 9.40
C ASN A 152 1.11 -7.04 9.15
N GLN A 153 0.51 -7.85 10.03
CA GLN A 153 -0.93 -8.11 10.00
C GLN A 153 -1.60 -7.46 11.21
N ILE A 154 -2.84 -7.02 11.02
CA ILE A 154 -3.67 -6.56 12.13
C ILE A 154 -4.92 -7.43 12.24
N PHE A 155 -5.43 -7.52 13.45
CA PHE A 155 -6.73 -8.14 13.69
C PHE A 155 -7.80 -7.19 13.18
N SER A 156 -8.45 -7.51 12.07
CA SER A 156 -9.40 -6.62 11.42
C SER A 156 -10.51 -7.41 10.73
N ASN A 157 -11.66 -6.73 10.55
CA ASN A 157 -12.76 -7.19 9.72
C ASN A 157 -12.64 -6.68 8.27
N GLU A 158 -11.48 -6.11 7.92
CA GLU A 158 -11.22 -5.52 6.61
C GLU A 158 -11.48 -6.50 5.46
N THR A 159 -12.05 -5.94 4.41
CA THR A 159 -12.62 -6.69 3.30
C THR A 159 -11.72 -6.69 2.06
N CYS A 160 -10.45 -6.30 2.17
CA CYS A 160 -9.63 -6.13 0.98
C CYS A 160 -8.14 -6.44 1.19
N GLU A 161 -7.79 -7.72 1.12
CA GLU A 161 -6.39 -8.13 1.03
C GLU A 161 -5.98 -8.24 -0.44
N ARG A 162 -4.77 -7.79 -0.78
CA ARG A 162 -4.21 -7.85 -2.16
C ARG A 162 -2.97 -8.74 -2.16
N ARG A 163 -2.68 -9.37 -3.29
CA ARG A 163 -1.46 -10.20 -3.46
C ARG A 163 -0.48 -9.51 -4.41
N CYS A 164 0.82 -9.81 -4.29
CA CYS A 164 1.80 -9.27 -5.22
C CYS A 164 1.60 -9.77 -6.67
N ASP A 165 1.07 -10.98 -6.87
CA ASP A 165 0.80 -11.59 -8.18
C ASP A 165 -0.55 -11.16 -8.79
N ASP A 166 -1.44 -10.65 -7.94
CA ASP A 166 -2.73 -10.09 -8.34
C ASP A 166 -3.00 -8.81 -7.53
N PRO A 167 -2.26 -7.72 -7.85
CA PRO A 167 -2.32 -6.46 -7.12
C PRO A 167 -3.62 -5.70 -7.37
N ASP A 168 -4.44 -6.09 -8.36
CA ASP A 168 -5.68 -5.39 -8.68
C ASP A 168 -6.92 -6.03 -8.05
N THR A 169 -6.87 -7.34 -7.78
CA THR A 169 -7.98 -8.06 -7.19
C THR A 169 -7.97 -7.99 -5.66
N CYS A 170 -9.13 -7.64 -5.14
CA CYS A 170 -9.41 -7.53 -3.73
C CYS A 170 -10.00 -8.84 -3.18
N ILE A 171 -9.35 -9.47 -2.21
CA ILE A 171 -9.88 -10.68 -1.57
C ILE A 171 -10.83 -10.29 -0.44
N SER A 172 -12.14 -10.33 -0.71
CA SER A 172 -13.15 -9.87 0.25
C SER A 172 -13.50 -10.84 1.38
N SER A 173 -14.00 -10.27 2.48
CA SER A 173 -14.49 -10.98 3.66
C SER A 173 -15.80 -11.73 3.41
N THR A 174 -16.58 -11.35 2.38
CA THR A 174 -17.81 -12.04 1.95
C THR A 174 -17.58 -13.45 1.39
N SER A 175 -16.34 -13.79 1.04
CA SER A 175 -15.93 -15.14 0.65
C SER A 175 -15.45 -16.00 1.85
N ARG A 176 -15.53 -15.47 3.08
CA ARG A 176 -14.92 -16.09 4.27
C ARG A 176 -15.99 -16.62 5.24
N THR A 177 -15.68 -17.75 5.87
CA THR A 177 -16.50 -18.38 6.92
C THR A 177 -16.36 -17.69 8.28
N GLU A 178 -15.33 -16.86 8.49
CA GLU A 178 -15.06 -16.14 9.74
C GLU A 178 -14.76 -14.66 9.45
N LEU A 179 -15.38 -13.75 10.23
CA LEU A 179 -15.39 -12.30 9.99
C LEU A 179 -14.22 -11.55 10.66
N GLU A 180 -13.53 -12.16 11.62
CA GLU A 180 -12.49 -11.53 12.42
C GLU A 180 -11.23 -12.41 12.41
N LYS A 181 -10.20 -11.98 11.69
CA LYS A 181 -8.90 -12.67 11.64
C LYS A 181 -7.77 -11.67 11.39
N CYS A 182 -6.53 -12.16 11.44
CA CYS A 182 -5.38 -11.39 11.01
C CYS A 182 -5.38 -11.22 9.50
N VAL A 183 -5.20 -9.97 9.06
CA VAL A 183 -5.23 -9.58 7.64
C VAL A 183 -4.14 -8.58 7.33
N CYS A 184 -3.65 -8.62 6.08
CA CYS A 184 -2.82 -7.57 5.50
C CYS A 184 -3.68 -6.34 5.21
N VAL A 185 -3.32 -5.18 5.76
CA VAL A 185 -4.08 -3.93 5.58
C VAL A 185 -3.22 -2.83 5.00
N GLY A 186 -3.85 -1.80 4.43
CA GLY A 186 -3.16 -0.64 3.88
C GLY A 186 -2.28 -0.99 2.67
N ASP A 187 -1.02 -0.56 2.70
CA ASP A 187 -0.05 -0.71 1.60
C ASP A 187 0.72 -2.04 1.61
N TYR A 188 0.25 -3.01 2.40
CA TYR A 188 0.85 -4.34 2.49
C TYR A 188 0.16 -5.33 1.56
N MET A 189 0.97 -6.17 0.93
CA MET A 189 0.55 -7.19 -0.02
C MET A 189 1.01 -8.57 0.44
N ILE A 190 0.21 -9.58 0.13
CA ILE A 190 0.52 -10.97 0.43
C ILE A 190 1.50 -11.50 -0.62
N GLN A 191 2.62 -12.05 -0.16
CA GLN A 191 3.55 -12.83 -0.98
C GLN A 191 3.86 -14.15 -0.26
N GLY A 192 3.40 -15.27 -0.82
CA GLY A 192 3.49 -16.56 -0.13
C GLY A 192 2.63 -16.57 1.15
N GLU A 193 3.29 -16.73 2.31
CA GLU A 193 2.68 -16.66 3.64
C GLU A 193 2.92 -15.30 4.33
N ASP A 194 3.79 -14.46 3.76
CA ASP A 194 4.23 -13.22 4.36
C ASP A 194 3.39 -12.02 3.90
N CYS A 195 3.26 -11.05 4.79
CA CYS A 195 2.68 -9.75 4.53
C CYS A 195 3.80 -8.71 4.36
N ILE A 196 4.06 -8.29 3.14
CA ILE A 196 5.19 -7.40 2.82
C ILE A 196 4.68 -6.05 2.29
N PRO A 197 5.42 -4.94 2.53
CA PRO A 197 5.11 -3.67 1.89
C PRO A 197 5.07 -3.79 0.35
N GLN A 198 4.16 -3.07 -0.32
CA GLN A 198 4.00 -3.13 -1.79
C GLN A 198 5.30 -2.86 -2.57
N ASN A 199 6.21 -2.05 -2.03
CA ASN A 199 7.49 -1.73 -2.66
C ASN A 199 8.51 -2.88 -2.62
N GLN A 200 8.20 -3.96 -1.91
CA GLN A 200 8.99 -5.19 -1.87
C GLN A 200 8.46 -6.27 -2.84
N CYS A 201 7.34 -6.04 -3.53
CA CYS A 201 6.86 -6.94 -4.58
C CYS A 201 7.77 -6.87 -5.82
N SER A 202 7.95 -8.01 -6.50
CA SER A 202 8.94 -8.19 -7.58
C SER A 202 8.69 -7.35 -8.85
N CYS A 203 7.48 -6.80 -9.02
CA CYS A 203 7.11 -5.94 -10.15
C CYS A 203 6.65 -4.54 -9.70
N PHE A 204 7.15 -4.04 -8.57
CA PHE A 204 6.86 -2.70 -8.09
C PHE A 204 7.52 -1.62 -8.95
N VAL A 205 6.74 -0.63 -9.37
CA VAL A 205 7.22 0.54 -10.13
C VAL A 205 7.02 1.80 -9.28
N THR A 206 8.14 2.41 -8.88
CA THR A 206 8.15 3.58 -7.99
C THR A 206 7.35 4.75 -8.55
N GLU A 207 7.48 5.06 -9.84
CA GLU A 207 6.76 6.18 -10.46
C GLU A 207 5.26 5.94 -10.61
N LYS A 208 4.85 4.67 -10.82
CA LYS A 208 3.44 4.25 -10.80
C LYS A 208 2.90 4.31 -9.37
N GLY A 209 3.75 4.07 -8.37
CA GLY A 209 3.37 3.89 -6.98
C GLY A 209 2.60 2.58 -6.77
N GLY A 210 2.92 1.53 -7.54
CA GLY A 210 2.19 0.26 -7.47
C GLY A 210 2.89 -0.87 -8.21
N VAL A 211 2.31 -2.08 -8.11
CA VAL A 211 2.85 -3.31 -8.70
C VAL A 211 2.21 -3.55 -10.06
N LEU A 212 2.98 -4.04 -11.02
CA LEU A 212 2.49 -4.50 -12.32
C LEU A 212 2.07 -5.96 -12.25
N THR A 213 0.91 -6.29 -12.83
CA THR A 213 0.52 -7.67 -13.12
C THR A 213 1.40 -8.27 -14.23
N ASP A 214 1.53 -9.59 -14.29
CA ASP A 214 2.32 -10.25 -15.32
C ASP A 214 1.78 -9.91 -16.73
N GLY A 215 2.65 -9.42 -17.61
CA GLY A 215 2.31 -8.91 -18.94
C GLY A 215 1.87 -7.45 -19.00
N GLU A 216 1.64 -6.79 -17.86
CA GLU A 216 1.30 -5.37 -17.80
C GLU A 216 2.50 -4.48 -18.14
N ILE A 217 2.22 -3.40 -18.86
CA ILE A 217 3.20 -2.43 -19.33
C ILE A 217 2.89 -1.07 -18.68
N TYR A 218 3.92 -0.45 -18.14
CA TYR A 218 3.90 0.93 -17.69
C TYR A 218 4.90 1.77 -18.49
N VAL A 219 4.46 2.93 -18.95
CA VAL A 219 5.32 3.93 -19.60
C VAL A 219 5.29 5.19 -18.75
N ASN A 220 6.47 5.75 -18.46
CA ASN A 220 6.57 6.96 -17.65
C ASN A 220 6.00 8.19 -18.37
N SER A 221 5.80 9.28 -17.63
CA SER A 221 5.07 10.46 -18.11
C SER A 221 5.68 11.16 -19.33
N ASP A 222 6.98 11.03 -19.53
CA ASP A 222 7.77 11.61 -20.60
C ASP A 222 8.13 10.60 -21.71
N CYS A 223 7.62 9.36 -21.65
CA CYS A 223 7.93 8.28 -22.59
C CYS A 223 9.44 8.06 -22.81
N THR A 224 10.24 8.20 -21.76
CA THR A 224 11.68 7.93 -21.76
C THR A 224 12.04 6.57 -21.17
N SER A 225 11.07 5.90 -20.52
CA SER A 225 11.24 4.55 -20.03
C SER A 225 9.96 3.74 -20.14
N ARG A 226 10.12 2.43 -20.33
CA ARG A 226 9.04 1.45 -20.38
C ARG A 226 9.35 0.29 -19.46
N SER A 227 8.42 -0.07 -18.59
CA SER A 227 8.52 -1.18 -17.66
C SER A 227 7.51 -2.25 -18.03
N VAL A 228 7.92 -3.51 -18.06
CA VAL A 228 7.02 -4.66 -18.22
C VAL A 228 7.31 -5.68 -17.12
N CYS A 229 6.25 -6.24 -16.53
CA CYS A 229 6.40 -7.40 -15.65
C CYS A 229 6.36 -8.66 -16.50
N SER A 230 7.39 -9.50 -16.41
CA SER A 230 7.42 -10.79 -17.09
C SER A 230 7.99 -11.87 -16.19
N ASN A 231 7.23 -12.94 -15.97
CA ASN A 231 7.55 -14.04 -15.06
C ASN A 231 7.94 -13.53 -13.66
N ASN A 232 7.16 -12.60 -13.09
CA ASN A 232 7.44 -11.93 -11.82
C ASN A 232 8.77 -11.16 -11.77
N GLN A 233 9.32 -10.77 -12.91
CA GLN A 233 10.50 -9.93 -12.99
C GLN A 233 10.16 -8.60 -13.66
N LEU A 234 10.49 -7.50 -12.99
CA LEU A 234 10.41 -6.17 -13.59
C LEU A 234 11.54 -5.99 -14.61
N ILE A 235 11.16 -5.80 -15.87
CA ILE A 235 12.08 -5.47 -16.96
C ILE A 235 11.87 -4.00 -17.29
N VAL A 236 12.92 -3.19 -17.13
CA VAL A 236 12.90 -1.75 -17.42
C VAL A 236 13.73 -1.47 -18.67
N GLU A 237 13.11 -0.83 -19.65
CA GLU A 237 13.69 -0.40 -20.91
C GLU A 237 13.89 1.12 -20.87
N GLU A 238 15.10 1.56 -20.49
CA GLU A 238 15.48 2.98 -20.41
C GLU A 238 15.78 3.62 -21.77
N SER A 239 15.90 2.81 -22.82
CA SER A 239 16.07 3.29 -24.20
C SER A 239 14.74 3.58 -24.89
N TYR A 240 13.61 3.43 -24.20
CA TYR A 240 12.29 3.66 -24.78
C TYR A 240 12.12 5.13 -25.14
N HIS A 241 11.79 5.42 -26.39
CA HIS A 241 11.46 6.74 -26.89
C HIS A 241 10.52 6.59 -28.08
N CYS A 242 9.65 7.59 -28.29
CA CYS A 242 8.77 7.59 -29.44
C CYS A 242 9.56 7.87 -30.73
N SER A 243 9.05 7.33 -31.85
CA SER A 243 9.48 7.73 -33.18
C SER A 243 9.34 9.25 -33.36
N ASP A 244 10.13 9.83 -34.28
CA ASP A 244 9.94 11.23 -34.72
C ASP A 244 8.54 11.46 -35.33
N ASP A 245 7.92 10.39 -35.86
CA ASP A 245 6.55 10.38 -36.42
C ASP A 245 5.51 9.84 -35.41
N ALA A 246 5.75 9.99 -34.10
CA ALA A 246 4.84 9.57 -33.04
C ALA A 246 4.73 10.58 -31.90
N THR A 247 3.63 10.50 -31.14
CA THR A 247 3.42 11.28 -29.93
C THR A 247 3.29 10.38 -28.70
N CYS A 248 3.87 10.83 -27.59
CA CYS A 248 3.64 10.25 -26.27
C CYS A 248 2.27 10.75 -25.76
N ASP A 249 1.29 9.86 -25.66
CA ASP A 249 -0.07 10.24 -25.27
C ASP A 249 -0.73 9.14 -24.42
N VAL A 250 -1.91 9.41 -23.88
CA VAL A 250 -2.75 8.46 -23.16
C VAL A 250 -4.05 8.26 -23.92
N ARG A 251 -4.27 7.05 -24.46
CA ARG A 251 -5.53 6.66 -25.10
C ARG A 251 -6.12 5.49 -24.32
N ASP A 252 -7.41 5.58 -23.98
CA ASP A 252 -8.12 4.59 -23.15
C ASP A 252 -7.41 4.23 -21.82
N GLY A 253 -6.77 5.23 -21.20
CA GLY A 253 -6.02 5.06 -19.95
C GLY A 253 -4.62 4.45 -20.12
N ILE A 254 -4.20 4.12 -21.34
CA ILE A 254 -2.89 3.51 -21.63
C ILE A 254 -1.95 4.58 -22.17
N ARG A 255 -0.90 4.90 -21.40
CA ARG A 255 0.21 5.73 -21.87
C ARG A 255 1.16 4.90 -22.72
N ARG A 256 1.43 5.35 -23.95
CA ARG A 256 2.48 4.81 -24.82
C ARG A 256 2.75 5.78 -25.97
N CYS A 257 3.67 5.42 -26.86
CA CYS A 257 3.85 6.11 -28.11
C CYS A 257 2.74 5.71 -29.09
N TYR A 258 2.15 6.69 -29.77
CA TYR A 258 1.15 6.49 -30.80
C TYR A 258 1.63 7.19 -32.08
N CYS A 259 1.67 6.47 -33.20
CA CYS A 259 1.99 7.09 -34.48
C CYS A 259 0.99 8.21 -34.80
N ILE A 260 1.49 9.28 -35.42
CA ILE A 260 0.65 10.38 -35.91
C ILE A 260 -0.15 9.93 -37.14
N ASP A 261 -1.19 10.67 -37.51
CA ASP A 261 -2.06 10.33 -38.65
C ASP A 261 -1.26 10.16 -39.95
N GLY A 262 -1.57 9.09 -40.70
CA GLY A 262 -0.84 8.71 -41.92
C GLY A 262 0.39 7.83 -41.69
N TYR A 263 0.64 7.43 -40.43
CA TYR A 263 1.67 6.47 -40.07
C TYR A 263 1.08 5.31 -39.24
N GLU A 264 1.62 4.12 -39.47
CA GLU A 264 1.24 2.89 -38.79
C GLU A 264 2.46 2.24 -38.13
N GLY A 265 2.24 1.53 -37.03
CA GLY A 265 3.30 0.90 -36.26
C GLY A 265 3.01 0.78 -34.76
N ASP A 266 4.04 0.52 -33.97
CA ASP A 266 3.97 0.37 -32.51
C ASP A 266 4.21 1.69 -31.74
N GLY A 267 4.42 2.80 -32.46
CA GLY A 267 4.73 4.12 -31.92
C GLY A 267 6.22 4.37 -31.66
N VAL A 268 7.02 3.31 -31.51
CA VAL A 268 8.49 3.40 -31.47
C VAL A 268 9.05 3.34 -32.88
N ASN A 269 8.46 2.50 -33.72
CA ASN A 269 8.70 2.41 -35.15
C ASN A 269 7.40 2.74 -35.87
N CYS A 270 7.35 3.92 -36.47
CA CYS A 270 6.26 4.34 -37.33
C CYS A 270 6.73 4.30 -38.77
N THR A 271 5.95 3.65 -39.62
CA THR A 271 6.15 3.66 -41.07
C THR A 271 4.98 4.37 -41.70
N ARG A 272 5.26 5.18 -42.73
CA ARG A 272 4.20 5.87 -43.47
C ARG A 272 3.23 4.84 -44.03
N GLU A 273 1.99 4.89 -43.57
CA GLU A 273 0.91 4.07 -44.11
C GLU A 273 0.78 4.43 -45.59
N VAL A 274 0.58 3.45 -46.47
CA VAL A 274 0.34 3.72 -47.89
C VAL A 274 -1.09 4.23 -48.02
N VAL A 275 -1.26 5.49 -47.62
CA VAL A 275 -2.51 6.23 -47.77
C VAL A 275 -2.48 6.99 -49.08
N PRO A 276 -3.61 7.06 -49.80
CA PRO A 276 -3.69 7.75 -51.07
C PRO A 276 -3.50 9.26 -50.85
N LYS A 277 -2.50 9.83 -51.52
CA LYS A 277 -2.23 11.28 -51.46
C LYS A 277 -3.30 12.12 -52.13
N ASP A 278 -3.92 11.55 -53.16
CA ASP A 278 -4.95 12.17 -53.98
C ASP A 278 -5.86 11.11 -54.61
N CYS A 279 -6.85 11.56 -55.38
CA CYS A 279 -7.75 10.69 -56.11
C CYS A 279 -7.07 9.94 -57.26
N GLN A 280 -5.90 10.40 -57.74
CA GLN A 280 -5.17 9.74 -58.82
C GLN A 280 -4.54 8.43 -58.34
N GLU A 281 -3.98 8.41 -57.13
CA GLU A 281 -3.48 7.17 -56.52
C GLU A 281 -4.61 6.14 -56.31
N LEU A 282 -5.78 6.60 -55.84
CA LEU A 282 -6.98 5.75 -55.71
C LEU A 282 -7.47 5.17 -57.05
N TYR A 283 -7.39 5.96 -58.12
CA TYR A 283 -7.75 5.51 -59.47
C TYR A 283 -6.80 4.43 -60.00
N VAL A 284 -5.49 4.59 -59.77
CA VAL A 284 -4.48 3.57 -60.14
C VAL A 284 -4.69 2.27 -59.38
N ASP A 285 -5.12 2.34 -58.12
CA ASP A 285 -5.49 1.17 -57.30
C ASP A 285 -6.85 0.55 -57.69
N GLY A 286 -7.56 1.12 -58.67
CA GLY A 286 -8.81 0.58 -59.20
C GLY A 286 -10.04 0.88 -58.35
N SER A 287 -9.99 1.94 -57.53
CA SER A 287 -11.14 2.40 -56.74
C SER A 287 -12.23 2.99 -57.64
N SER A 288 -13.49 2.90 -57.20
CA SER A 288 -14.65 3.45 -57.91
C SER A 288 -14.96 4.89 -57.50
N ASP A 289 -15.89 5.56 -58.19
CA ASP A 289 -16.43 6.86 -57.76
C ASP A 289 -16.92 6.82 -56.30
N GLY A 290 -16.61 7.86 -55.52
CA GLY A 290 -17.02 7.90 -54.12
C GLY A 290 -16.35 9.00 -53.29
N VAL A 291 -16.75 9.08 -52.02
CA VAL A 291 -16.12 9.97 -51.03
C VAL A 291 -15.00 9.20 -50.33
N TYR A 292 -13.77 9.73 -50.43
CA TYR A 292 -12.57 9.15 -49.85
C TYR A 292 -11.85 10.14 -48.94
N THR A 293 -11.02 9.64 -48.03
CA THR A 293 -10.08 10.45 -47.28
C THR A 293 -8.71 10.36 -47.95
N ILE A 294 -8.16 11.51 -48.37
CA ILE A 294 -6.83 11.61 -48.98
C ILE A 294 -5.86 12.34 -48.03
N TYR A 295 -4.56 12.11 -48.18
CA TYR A 295 -3.52 12.67 -47.32
C TYR A 295 -2.45 13.40 -48.15
N PRO A 296 -2.72 14.65 -48.59
CA PRO A 296 -1.75 15.41 -49.38
C PRO A 296 -0.46 15.71 -48.60
N ASP A 297 0.68 15.67 -49.30
CA ASP A 297 1.98 15.98 -48.70
C ASP A 297 1.97 17.38 -48.06
N GLY A 298 2.34 17.47 -46.78
CA GLY A 298 2.42 18.72 -46.03
C GLY A 298 1.08 19.21 -45.43
N TRP A 299 -0.01 18.44 -45.54
CA TRP A 299 -1.25 18.73 -44.82
C TRP A 299 -1.32 17.92 -43.51
N PRO A 300 -1.79 18.50 -42.39
CA PRO A 300 -1.64 17.88 -41.06
C PRO A 300 -2.57 16.70 -40.76
N SER A 301 -3.56 16.41 -41.60
CA SER A 301 -4.53 15.32 -41.36
C SER A 301 -5.22 14.87 -42.65
N GLY A 302 -6.05 13.82 -42.60
CA GLY A 302 -6.82 13.38 -43.77
C GLY A 302 -7.88 14.41 -44.20
N ILE A 303 -8.04 14.62 -45.50
CA ILE A 303 -9.09 15.47 -46.08
C ILE A 303 -10.11 14.58 -46.77
N GLN A 304 -11.38 14.71 -46.42
CA GLN A 304 -12.46 14.03 -47.11
C GLN A 304 -12.82 14.75 -48.43
N VAL A 305 -12.72 14.05 -49.55
CA VAL A 305 -12.98 14.55 -50.91
C VAL A 305 -13.85 13.58 -51.70
N TYR A 306 -14.60 14.06 -52.69
CA TYR A 306 -15.24 13.19 -53.68
C TYR A 306 -14.26 12.93 -54.83
N CYS A 307 -13.95 11.66 -55.08
CA CYS A 307 -13.14 11.21 -56.19
C CYS A 307 -14.01 10.66 -57.33
N GLU A 308 -13.80 11.19 -58.53
CA GLU A 308 -14.43 10.73 -59.77
C GLU A 308 -13.42 9.98 -60.65
N MET A 309 -13.73 8.73 -60.95
CA MET A 309 -12.85 7.71 -61.52
C MET A 309 -13.29 7.25 -62.92
N GLU A 310 -14.58 7.38 -63.27
CA GLU A 310 -15.12 6.87 -64.54
C GLU A 310 -14.80 7.73 -65.78
N SER A 311 -14.44 9.00 -65.60
CA SER A 311 -14.27 9.98 -66.68
C SER A 311 -12.89 9.89 -67.36
N ASN A 312 -12.79 9.23 -68.53
CA ASN A 312 -11.67 9.12 -69.50
C ASN A 312 -10.24 8.87 -68.96
N VAL A 313 -9.73 9.73 -68.07
CA VAL A 313 -8.40 9.65 -67.44
C VAL A 313 -8.50 9.28 -65.94
N GLY A 314 -9.69 9.39 -65.33
CA GLY A 314 -9.95 9.08 -63.92
C GLY A 314 -9.20 9.97 -62.92
N GLY A 315 -9.38 9.73 -61.62
CA GLY A 315 -8.54 10.32 -60.57
C GLY A 315 -8.87 11.75 -60.15
N TRP A 316 -10.07 12.24 -60.39
CA TRP A 316 -10.41 13.66 -60.20
C TRP A 316 -10.90 13.98 -58.79
N ILE A 317 -10.33 15.01 -58.16
CA ILE A 317 -10.91 15.64 -56.97
C ILE A 317 -12.02 16.60 -57.42
N VAL A 318 -13.25 16.38 -56.96
CA VAL A 318 -14.41 17.23 -57.27
C VAL A 318 -14.67 18.21 -56.13
N SER A 319 -14.53 19.51 -56.41
CA SER A 319 -14.94 20.57 -55.49
C SER A 319 -16.34 21.08 -55.82
N THR A 320 -17.26 21.10 -54.83
CA THR A 320 -18.60 21.66 -55.02
C THR A 320 -18.58 23.17 -54.77
N MET A 321 -18.83 24.01 -55.78
CA MET A 321 -19.28 25.39 -55.54
C MET A 321 -20.80 25.40 -55.29
N GLN A 322 -21.25 25.68 -54.06
CA GLN A 322 -22.67 25.99 -53.80
C GLN A 322 -23.00 27.38 -54.41
N GLN A 323 -24.15 27.70 -55.01
CA GLN A 323 -25.47 27.06 -54.94
C GLN A 323 -26.38 27.38 -56.17
N HIS A 324 -25.86 27.82 -57.33
CA HIS A 324 -26.72 28.23 -58.47
C HIS A 324 -26.26 27.83 -59.87
N SER A 325 -25.30 26.93 -60.02
CA SER A 325 -24.97 26.37 -61.34
C SER A 325 -24.40 24.96 -61.22
N SER A 326 -24.86 24.05 -62.07
CA SER A 326 -24.39 22.67 -62.26
C SER A 326 -22.97 22.61 -62.85
N LYS A 327 -22.03 23.37 -62.30
CA LYS A 327 -20.64 23.44 -62.77
C LYS A 327 -19.74 22.81 -61.72
N PHE A 328 -19.21 21.64 -62.05
CA PHE A 328 -18.16 20.99 -61.29
C PHE A 328 -16.81 21.55 -61.75
N ALA A 329 -15.93 21.87 -60.80
CA ALA A 329 -14.54 22.20 -61.08
C ALA A 329 -13.72 20.94 -60.77
N HIS A 330 -13.12 20.36 -61.81
CA HIS A 330 -12.19 19.26 -61.68
C HIS A 330 -10.78 19.83 -61.46
N ILE A 331 -10.10 19.33 -60.43
CA ILE A 331 -8.72 19.71 -60.13
C ILE A 331 -7.80 18.60 -60.66
N CYS A 332 -6.97 18.91 -61.66
CA CYS A 332 -5.87 18.03 -62.11
C CYS A 332 -4.68 18.16 -61.17
N SER A 333 -3.95 17.07 -60.92
CA SER A 333 -2.56 17.10 -60.45
C SER A 333 -1.59 17.40 -61.58
#